data_AF-A0A3P7P2V6-F1
#
_entry.id   AF-A0A3P7P2V6-F1
#
_cell.length_a   1.000
_cell.length_b   1.000
_cell.length_c   1.000
_cell.angle_alpha   90.00
_cell.angle_beta   90.00
_cell.angle_gamma   90.00
#
_symmetry.space_group_name_H-M   'P 1'
#
loop_
_entity.id
_entity.type
_entity.pdbx_description
1 polymer ?
#
loop_
_entity_poly.entity_id
_entity_poly.type
_entity_poly.pdbx_seq_one_letter_code
_entity_poly.pdbx_strand_id
1 'polypeptide(L)'
;MNALNDLISIINRLETPMPELETIKADKLMLWLNKNQVLSFLLRENLHQPQYAEKVTKVVQFITESHELSLKDLQEIWDAQAGQHEAIVKNVENMLEKLVGHLTSEHLDHLFVCFGKDFETANRRQRERLIELIRRLAVKERESFAMKALDFLWKLATNPILFNEVMQTALSAHKQILDSCREQKPLLEWLNRFSAILKEDSNDYDVVCACRQFYDVCSLFPQYSEAEVVSQQAINDDLINVCIGNLEHYMQRFNAPLLSPTSSPLDLTSSPSWFDPEENELLREYALAFFEQNILKIEPQRLTPAVMK
;
A
#
# COMPACT_ATOMS: atom_id res chain seq x y z
N MET A 1 35.41 -10.30 10.69
CA MET A 1 35.40 -9.28 9.62
C MET A 1 36.12 -9.71 8.35
N ASN A 2 37.29 -10.37 8.40
CA ASN A 2 38.03 -10.77 7.19
C ASN A 2 37.27 -11.77 6.30
N ALA A 3 36.71 -12.85 6.86
CA ALA A 3 36.01 -13.86 6.07
C ALA A 3 34.78 -13.35 5.29
N LEU A 4 34.02 -12.39 5.82
CA LEU A 4 32.89 -11.78 5.09
C LEU A 4 33.38 -10.88 3.94
N ASN A 5 34.51 -10.20 4.13
CA ASN A 5 35.12 -9.42 3.05
C ASN A 5 35.65 -10.35 1.95
N ASP A 6 36.23 -11.48 2.31
CA ASP A 6 36.71 -12.49 1.35
C ASP A 6 35.53 -13.09 0.57
N LEU A 7 34.42 -13.41 1.24
CA LEU A 7 33.18 -13.87 0.60
C LEU A 7 32.65 -12.83 -0.40
N ILE A 8 32.59 -11.55 -0.01
CA ILE A 8 32.14 -10.48 -0.91
C ILE A 8 33.10 -10.31 -2.08
N SER A 9 34.41 -10.46 -1.86
CA SER A 9 35.39 -10.43 -2.95
C SER A 9 35.17 -11.57 -3.93
N ILE A 10 34.82 -12.77 -3.45
CA ILE A 10 34.46 -13.91 -4.30
C ILE A 10 33.18 -13.58 -5.08
N ILE A 11 32.12 -13.09 -4.43
CA ILE A 11 30.86 -12.71 -5.10
C ILE A 11 31.11 -11.68 -6.22
N ASN A 12 31.82 -10.59 -5.93
CA ASN A 12 32.13 -9.57 -6.94
C ASN A 12 32.91 -10.14 -8.14
N ARG A 13 33.79 -11.13 -7.90
CA ARG A 13 34.54 -11.81 -8.98
C ARG A 13 33.62 -12.67 -9.87
N LEU A 14 32.54 -13.21 -9.31
CA LEU A 14 31.56 -14.01 -10.05
C LEU A 14 30.62 -13.15 -10.89
N GLU A 15 30.33 -11.93 -10.42
CA GLU A 15 29.52 -10.95 -11.16
C GLU A 15 30.30 -10.34 -12.35
N THR A 16 31.64 -10.29 -12.28
CA THR A 16 32.47 -9.83 -13.41
C THR A 16 32.79 -10.95 -14.41
N PRO A 17 32.55 -10.76 -15.73
CA PRO A 17 32.92 -11.76 -16.73
C PRO A 17 34.45 -11.89 -16.82
N MET A 18 35.00 -12.98 -16.28
CA MET A 18 36.42 -13.33 -16.36
C MET A 18 36.67 -14.47 -17.37
N PRO A 19 37.87 -14.51 -17.99
CA PRO A 19 38.28 -15.62 -18.85
C PRO A 19 38.31 -16.95 -18.09
N GLU A 20 37.94 -18.03 -18.79
CA GLU A 20 37.44 -19.35 -18.33
C GLU A 20 38.29 -20.16 -17.33
N LEU A 21 39.44 -19.67 -16.86
CA LEU A 21 40.46 -20.53 -16.24
C LEU A 21 40.40 -20.67 -14.70
N GLU A 22 39.64 -19.85 -13.96
CA GLU A 22 39.50 -20.01 -12.50
C GLU A 22 38.14 -19.55 -11.95
N THR A 23 37.04 -19.90 -12.62
CA THR A 23 35.70 -19.61 -12.09
C THR A 23 35.27 -20.71 -11.12
N ILE A 24 35.20 -20.38 -9.83
CA ILE A 24 34.23 -21.04 -8.95
C ILE A 24 32.88 -20.85 -9.65
N LYS A 25 32.19 -21.94 -10.01
CA LYS A 25 30.84 -21.80 -10.58
C LYS A 25 29.92 -21.25 -9.49
N ALA A 26 29.06 -20.28 -9.81
CA ALA A 26 28.09 -19.72 -8.87
C ALA A 26 27.34 -20.82 -8.09
N ASP A 27 26.96 -21.89 -8.79
CA ASP A 27 26.35 -23.10 -8.23
C ASP A 27 27.13 -23.73 -7.07
N LYS A 28 28.47 -23.79 -7.16
CA LYS A 28 29.30 -24.37 -6.08
C LYS A 28 29.31 -23.49 -4.85
N LEU A 29 29.34 -22.16 -5.03
CA LEU A 29 29.27 -21.21 -3.92
C LEU A 29 27.89 -21.29 -3.26
N MET A 30 26.82 -21.33 -4.06
CA MET A 30 25.44 -21.48 -3.57
C MET A 30 25.25 -22.76 -2.76
N LEU A 31 25.69 -23.90 -3.27
CA LEU A 31 25.66 -25.17 -2.53
C LEU A 31 26.41 -25.09 -1.20
N TRP A 32 27.55 -24.39 -1.16
CA TRP A 32 28.30 -24.20 0.07
C TRP A 32 27.58 -23.27 1.05
N LEU A 33 27.00 -22.15 0.58
CA LEU A 33 26.24 -21.22 1.41
C LEU A 33 25.05 -21.94 2.08
N ASN A 34 24.28 -22.69 1.30
CA ASN A 34 23.11 -23.43 1.75
C ASN A 34 23.50 -24.55 2.72
N LYS A 35 24.51 -25.36 2.39
CA LYS A 35 24.98 -26.47 3.24
C LYS A 35 25.44 -26.00 4.61
N ASN A 36 26.08 -24.83 4.69
CA ASN A 36 26.63 -24.32 5.93
C ASN A 36 25.70 -23.32 6.66
N GLN A 37 24.48 -23.10 6.15
CA GLN A 37 23.50 -22.15 6.73
C GLN A 37 24.11 -20.76 6.98
N VAL A 38 24.96 -20.30 6.05
CA VAL A 38 25.76 -19.09 6.24
C VAL A 38 24.86 -17.88 6.48
N LEU A 39 23.72 -17.81 5.79
CA LEU A 39 22.74 -16.75 5.97
C LEU A 39 22.24 -16.65 7.42
N SER A 40 21.84 -17.78 8.01
CA SER A 40 21.37 -17.84 9.39
C SER A 40 22.41 -17.32 10.40
N PHE A 41 23.69 -17.55 10.15
CA PHE A 41 24.77 -16.99 10.97
C PHE A 41 24.94 -15.49 10.75
N LEU A 42 24.91 -15.05 9.49
CA LEU A 42 25.11 -13.64 9.15
C LEU A 42 24.02 -12.73 9.74
N LEU A 43 22.78 -13.22 9.83
CA LEU A 43 21.64 -12.48 10.35
C LEU A 43 21.62 -12.36 11.89
N ARG A 44 22.36 -13.18 12.62
CA ARG A 44 22.32 -13.19 14.10
C ARG A 44 23.21 -12.15 14.75
N GLU A 45 24.30 -11.78 14.11
CA GLU A 45 25.32 -10.93 14.74
C GLU A 45 25.46 -9.59 14.03
N ASN A 46 25.71 -8.52 14.78
CA ASN A 46 26.16 -7.22 14.26
C ASN A 46 25.25 -6.52 13.23
N LEU A 47 23.99 -6.93 13.04
CA LEU A 47 23.03 -6.24 12.17
C LEU A 47 22.74 -4.79 12.62
N HIS A 48 23.06 -4.42 13.85
CA HIS A 48 22.97 -3.03 14.31
C HIS A 48 24.00 -2.12 13.62
N GLN A 49 25.10 -2.69 13.09
CA GLN A 49 26.13 -1.93 12.38
C GLN A 49 25.77 -1.82 10.88
N PRO A 50 25.56 -0.62 10.34
CA PRO A 50 25.10 -0.44 8.96
C PRO A 50 26.09 -1.01 7.93
N GLN A 51 27.39 -0.88 8.16
CA GLN A 51 28.43 -1.42 7.28
C GLN A 51 28.42 -2.96 7.23
N TYR A 52 28.08 -3.60 8.34
CA TYR A 52 27.93 -5.05 8.38
C TYR A 52 26.64 -5.48 7.69
N ALA A 53 25.52 -4.81 8.00
CA ALA A 53 24.24 -5.09 7.37
C ALA A 53 24.32 -4.95 5.83
N GLU A 54 25.02 -3.94 5.31
CA GLU A 54 25.23 -3.77 3.87
C GLU A 54 26.00 -4.94 3.24
N LYS A 55 27.00 -5.48 3.94
CA LYS A 55 27.74 -6.67 3.52
C LYS A 55 26.86 -7.91 3.50
N VAL A 56 26.02 -8.09 4.53
CA VAL A 56 25.03 -9.17 4.55
C VAL A 56 24.05 -9.00 3.40
N THR A 57 23.56 -7.79 3.14
CA THR A 57 22.65 -7.53 2.01
C THR A 57 23.25 -7.98 0.68
N LYS A 58 24.54 -7.74 0.42
CA LYS A 58 25.18 -8.23 -0.81
C LYS A 58 25.15 -9.76 -0.94
N VAL A 59 25.37 -10.47 0.16
CA VAL A 59 25.28 -11.94 0.17
C VAL A 59 23.85 -12.39 -0.12
N VAL A 60 22.84 -11.74 0.48
CA VAL A 60 21.43 -12.08 0.24
C VAL A 60 21.01 -11.73 -1.19
N GLN A 61 21.49 -10.61 -1.73
CA GLN A 61 21.25 -10.22 -3.13
C GLN A 61 21.75 -11.30 -4.09
N PHE A 62 23.00 -11.77 -3.91
CA PHE A 62 23.56 -12.87 -4.70
C PHE A 62 22.70 -14.16 -4.63
N ILE A 63 22.24 -14.53 -3.44
CA ILE A 63 21.36 -15.69 -3.24
C ILE A 63 20.02 -15.50 -3.97
N THR A 64 19.46 -14.30 -3.91
CA THR A 64 18.16 -13.96 -4.51
C THR A 64 18.24 -13.88 -6.02
N GLU A 65 19.29 -13.28 -6.57
CA GLU A 65 19.57 -13.20 -8.02
C GLU A 65 19.85 -14.58 -8.63
N SER A 66 20.39 -15.51 -7.84
CA SER A 66 20.56 -16.92 -8.24
C SER A 66 19.26 -17.73 -8.17
N HIS A 67 18.14 -17.13 -7.76
CA HIS A 67 16.84 -17.79 -7.54
C HIS A 67 16.84 -18.93 -6.51
N GLU A 68 17.76 -18.88 -5.54
CA GLU A 68 17.96 -19.92 -4.53
C GLU A 68 17.52 -19.46 -3.12
N LEU A 69 17.00 -18.25 -2.99
CA LEU A 69 16.42 -17.77 -1.73
C LEU A 69 15.17 -18.62 -1.42
N SER A 70 15.13 -19.26 -0.26
CA SER A 70 13.95 -20.00 0.19
C SER A 70 13.00 -19.10 1.02
N LEU A 71 11.74 -19.52 1.15
CA LEU A 71 10.81 -18.86 2.08
C LEU A 71 11.30 -18.86 3.53
N LYS A 72 12.04 -19.91 3.93
CA LYS A 72 12.62 -19.98 5.26
C LYS A 72 13.71 -18.91 5.44
N ASP A 73 14.55 -18.71 4.44
CA ASP A 73 15.58 -17.67 4.45
C ASP A 73 14.95 -16.28 4.55
N LEU A 74 13.86 -16.04 3.79
CA LEU A 74 13.11 -14.79 3.86
C LEU A 74 12.45 -14.59 5.24
N GLN A 75 11.90 -15.64 5.84
CA GLN A 75 11.37 -15.59 7.21
C GLN A 75 12.48 -15.28 8.23
N GLU A 76 13.67 -15.88 8.09
CA GLU A 76 14.81 -15.58 8.96
C GLU A 76 15.28 -14.12 8.83
N ILE A 77 15.25 -13.54 7.62
CA ILE A 77 15.52 -12.11 7.39
C ILE A 77 14.46 -11.25 8.09
N TRP A 78 13.17 -11.61 7.93
CA TRP A 78 12.07 -10.88 8.58
C TRP A 78 12.17 -10.91 10.10
N ASP A 79 12.40 -12.09 10.67
CA ASP A 79 12.45 -12.32 12.12
C ASP A 79 13.66 -11.66 12.77
N ALA A 80 14.73 -11.37 12.00
CA ALA A 80 15.93 -10.70 12.50
C ALA A 80 15.66 -9.30 13.09
N GLN A 81 14.53 -8.67 12.77
CA GLN A 81 14.13 -7.38 13.34
C GLN A 81 13.25 -7.50 14.60
N ALA A 82 12.64 -8.67 14.85
CA ALA A 82 11.64 -8.84 15.89
C ALA A 82 12.26 -8.63 17.29
N GLY A 83 11.67 -7.72 18.08
CA GLY A 83 12.13 -7.40 19.44
C GLY A 83 13.51 -6.72 19.51
N GLN A 84 14.07 -6.28 18.38
CA GLN A 84 15.39 -5.64 18.31
C GLN A 84 15.33 -4.10 18.35
N HIS A 85 16.49 -3.46 18.54
CA HIS A 85 16.60 -2.00 18.53
C HIS A 85 16.36 -1.40 17.13
N GLU A 86 15.88 -0.14 17.08
CA GLU A 86 15.47 0.54 15.83
C GLU A 86 16.50 0.50 14.70
N ALA A 87 17.80 0.49 15.03
CA ALA A 87 18.90 0.39 14.06
C ALA A 87 18.87 -0.94 13.29
N ILE A 88 18.63 -2.06 13.97
CA ILE A 88 18.52 -3.38 13.35
C ILE A 88 17.30 -3.41 12.45
N VAL A 89 16.14 -2.96 12.97
CA VAL A 89 14.89 -2.88 12.20
C VAL A 89 15.10 -2.08 10.91
N LYS A 90 15.73 -0.91 11.01
CA LYS A 90 16.01 -0.06 9.83
C LYS A 90 16.93 -0.75 8.82
N ASN A 91 17.94 -1.48 9.30
CA ASN A 91 18.88 -2.18 8.43
C ASN A 91 18.23 -3.38 7.73
N VAL A 92 17.34 -4.11 8.39
CA VAL A 92 16.54 -5.20 7.80
C VAL A 92 15.56 -4.64 6.76
N GLU A 93 14.84 -3.57 7.08
CA GLU A 93 13.96 -2.88 6.12
C GLU A 93 14.71 -2.41 4.86
N ASN A 94 15.88 -1.79 5.03
CA ASN A 94 16.73 -1.37 3.92
C ASN A 94 17.27 -2.56 3.10
N MET A 95 17.47 -3.72 3.74
CA MET A 95 17.83 -4.95 3.05
C MET A 95 16.67 -5.42 2.18
N LEU A 96 15.45 -5.52 2.72
CA LEU A 96 14.24 -5.89 1.97
C LEU A 96 14.01 -4.97 0.78
N GLU A 97 14.19 -3.66 0.96
CA GLU A 97 14.10 -2.67 -0.12
C GLU A 97 15.05 -2.89 -1.29
N LYS A 98 16.20 -3.52 -1.05
CA LYS A 98 17.19 -3.85 -2.07
C LYS A 98 16.94 -5.21 -2.72
N LEU A 99 16.19 -6.07 -2.04
CA LEU A 99 15.88 -7.43 -2.50
C LEU A 99 14.59 -7.52 -3.29
N VAL A 100 13.63 -6.63 -3.00
CA VAL A 100 12.25 -6.75 -3.45
C VAL A 100 12.12 -6.96 -4.97
N GLY A 101 13.02 -6.37 -5.78
CA GLY A 101 13.03 -6.45 -7.25
C GLY A 101 13.35 -7.82 -7.81
N HIS A 102 13.97 -8.65 -6.98
CA HIS A 102 14.44 -9.99 -7.31
C HIS A 102 13.59 -11.08 -6.65
N LEU A 103 12.62 -10.71 -5.79
CA LEU A 103 11.74 -11.66 -5.13
C LEU A 103 10.70 -12.25 -6.11
N THR A 104 10.38 -13.53 -5.90
CA THR A 104 9.32 -14.22 -6.64
C THR A 104 7.93 -13.85 -6.09
N SER A 105 6.86 -14.18 -6.81
CA SER A 105 5.49 -13.93 -6.32
C SER A 105 5.22 -14.57 -4.96
N GLU A 106 5.73 -15.78 -4.74
CA GLU A 106 5.59 -16.53 -3.48
C GLU A 106 6.30 -15.84 -2.31
N HIS A 107 7.51 -15.31 -2.56
CA HIS A 107 8.24 -14.51 -1.56
C HIS A 107 7.48 -13.24 -1.17
N LEU A 108 6.90 -12.55 -2.15
CA LEU A 108 6.12 -11.34 -1.91
C LEU A 108 4.82 -11.64 -1.14
N ASP A 109 4.15 -12.74 -1.45
CA ASP A 109 2.98 -13.20 -0.69
C ASP A 109 3.33 -13.54 0.76
N HIS A 110 4.49 -14.18 0.96
CA HIS A 110 4.99 -14.45 2.30
C HIS A 110 5.24 -13.16 3.10
N LEU A 111 5.79 -12.10 2.48
CA LEU A 111 5.94 -10.80 3.15
C LEU A 111 4.60 -10.21 3.60
N PHE A 112 3.53 -10.31 2.79
CA PHE A 112 2.20 -9.84 3.21
C PHE A 112 1.63 -10.62 4.39
N VAL A 113 1.91 -11.92 4.47
CA VAL A 113 1.56 -12.73 5.65
C VAL A 113 2.33 -12.23 6.89
N CYS A 114 3.63 -11.95 6.75
CA CYS A 114 4.45 -11.40 7.83
C CYS A 114 3.96 -10.02 8.28
N PHE A 115 3.66 -9.12 7.34
CA PHE A 115 3.06 -7.81 7.67
C PHE A 115 1.78 -8.00 8.48
N GLY A 116 0.84 -8.84 8.01
CA GLY A 116 -0.41 -9.09 8.70
C GLY A 116 -0.22 -9.52 10.16
N LYS A 117 0.68 -10.47 10.42
CA LYS A 117 1.00 -10.93 11.78
C LYS A 117 1.59 -9.83 12.66
N ASP A 118 2.52 -9.05 12.13
CA ASP A 118 3.14 -7.97 12.89
C ASP A 118 2.14 -6.86 13.18
N PHE A 119 1.20 -6.57 12.26
CA PHE A 119 0.13 -5.57 12.47
C PHE A 119 -0.79 -5.90 13.66
N GLU A 120 -1.09 -7.19 13.89
CA GLU A 120 -1.95 -7.64 14.99
C GLU A 120 -1.33 -7.33 16.36
N THR A 121 -0.01 -7.46 16.49
CA THR A 121 0.73 -7.30 17.76
C THR A 121 1.40 -5.93 17.90
N ALA A 122 1.56 -5.19 16.81
CA ALA A 122 2.21 -3.90 16.77
C ALA A 122 1.44 -2.80 17.49
N ASN A 123 2.18 -1.88 18.14
CA ASN A 123 1.65 -0.61 18.61
C ASN A 123 1.48 0.39 17.45
N ARG A 124 0.81 1.52 17.70
CA ARG A 124 0.56 2.57 16.69
C ARG A 124 1.79 2.99 15.90
N ARG A 125 2.92 3.26 16.56
CA ARG A 125 4.16 3.70 15.90
C ARG A 125 4.74 2.61 15.00
N GLN A 126 4.67 1.35 15.45
CA GLN A 126 5.10 0.20 14.66
C GLN A 126 4.18 -0.01 13.45
N ARG A 127 2.86 0.15 13.60
CA ARG A 127 1.90 0.08 12.50
C ARG A 127 2.17 1.15 11.45
N GLU A 128 2.35 2.41 11.84
CA GLU A 128 2.70 3.50 10.93
C GLU A 128 3.99 3.22 10.16
N ARG A 129 5.01 2.67 10.84
CA ARG A 129 6.27 2.25 10.23
C ARG A 129 6.11 1.10 9.23
N LEU A 130 5.29 0.10 9.55
CA LEU A 130 4.99 -1.00 8.64
C LEU A 130 4.25 -0.52 7.38
N ILE A 131 3.29 0.41 7.52
CA ILE A 131 2.61 1.06 6.38
C ILE A 131 3.64 1.74 5.48
N GLU A 132 4.58 2.49 6.07
CA GLU A 132 5.64 3.18 5.34
C GLU A 132 6.61 2.21 4.66
N LEU A 133 6.94 1.07 5.28
CA LEU A 133 7.71 0.01 4.64
C LEU A 133 6.98 -0.55 3.42
N ILE A 134 5.70 -0.94 3.55
CA ILE A 134 4.90 -1.46 2.45
C ILE A 134 4.87 -0.47 1.29
N ARG A 135 4.69 0.82 1.58
CA ARG A 135 4.74 1.89 0.57
C ARG A 135 6.08 1.93 -0.16
N ARG A 136 7.21 1.96 0.56
CA ARG A 136 8.55 2.01 -0.04
C ARG A 136 8.84 0.81 -0.91
N LEU A 137 8.40 -0.39 -0.50
CA LEU A 137 8.52 -1.60 -1.29
C LEU A 137 7.64 -1.53 -2.55
N ALA A 138 6.39 -1.07 -2.42
CA ALA A 138 5.44 -1.01 -3.52
C ALA A 138 5.86 -0.06 -4.65
N VAL A 139 6.43 1.09 -4.31
CA VAL A 139 6.91 2.08 -5.28
C VAL A 139 8.10 1.57 -6.11
N LYS A 140 8.89 0.63 -5.58
CA LYS A 140 10.10 0.11 -6.24
C LYS A 140 9.84 -1.06 -7.20
N GLU A 141 8.63 -1.63 -7.18
CA GLU A 141 8.36 -2.96 -7.71
C GLU A 141 7.41 -3.05 -8.89
N ARG A 142 7.26 -4.28 -9.41
CA ARG A 142 6.30 -4.66 -10.45
C ARG A 142 4.86 -4.33 -10.05
N GLU A 143 4.04 -4.03 -11.07
CA GLU A 143 2.60 -3.76 -10.99
C GLU A 143 1.84 -4.74 -10.08
N SER A 144 2.15 -6.04 -10.14
CA SER A 144 1.50 -7.07 -9.30
C SER A 144 1.73 -6.90 -7.79
N PHE A 145 2.90 -6.41 -7.36
CA PHE A 145 3.16 -6.14 -5.96
C PHE A 145 2.47 -4.85 -5.50
N ALA A 146 2.50 -3.82 -6.35
CA ALA A 146 1.78 -2.58 -6.10
C ALA A 146 0.28 -2.83 -5.89
N MET A 147 -0.35 -3.66 -6.74
CA MET A 147 -1.77 -4.04 -6.56
C MET A 147 -2.04 -4.73 -5.23
N LYS A 148 -1.23 -5.71 -4.84
CA LYS A 148 -1.36 -6.39 -3.53
C LYS A 148 -1.15 -5.42 -2.36
N ALA A 149 -0.21 -4.48 -2.49
CA ALA A 149 0.04 -3.46 -1.49
C ALA A 149 -1.15 -2.51 -1.33
N LEU A 150 -1.75 -2.07 -2.45
CA LEU A 150 -2.96 -1.25 -2.45
C LEU A 150 -4.12 -1.98 -1.78
N ASP A 151 -4.35 -3.25 -2.12
CA ASP A 151 -5.38 -4.09 -1.48
C ASP A 151 -5.17 -4.23 0.03
N PHE A 152 -3.92 -4.44 0.45
CA PHE A 152 -3.57 -4.58 1.86
C PHE A 152 -3.81 -3.27 2.62
N LEU A 153 -3.34 -2.14 2.08
CA LEU A 153 -3.53 -0.82 2.69
C LEU A 153 -5.00 -0.42 2.74
N TRP A 154 -5.79 -0.76 1.72
CA TRP A 154 -7.23 -0.54 1.74
C TRP A 154 -7.91 -1.30 2.87
N LYS A 155 -7.65 -2.62 2.99
CA LYS A 155 -8.19 -3.45 4.08
C LYS A 155 -7.81 -2.93 5.47
N LEU A 156 -6.60 -2.36 5.61
CA LEU A 156 -6.18 -1.72 6.85
C LEU A 156 -6.94 -0.41 7.10
N ALA A 157 -7.09 0.42 6.07
CA ALA A 157 -7.74 1.71 6.19
C ALA A 157 -9.22 1.59 6.54
N THR A 158 -9.91 0.57 6.03
CA THR A 158 -11.33 0.35 6.27
C THR A 158 -11.61 -0.60 7.43
N ASN A 159 -10.56 -1.06 8.14
CA ASN A 159 -10.72 -1.93 9.31
C ASN A 159 -11.37 -1.16 10.48
N PRO A 160 -12.57 -1.55 10.95
CA PRO A 160 -13.29 -0.83 12.00
C PRO A 160 -12.52 -0.67 13.31
N ILE A 161 -11.68 -1.65 13.66
CA ILE A 161 -10.92 -1.68 14.91
C ILE A 161 -9.74 -0.70 14.86
N LEU A 162 -9.09 -0.62 13.70
CA LEU A 162 -7.88 0.17 13.51
C LEU A 162 -8.15 1.55 12.89
N PHE A 163 -9.37 1.80 12.44
CA PHE A 163 -9.76 2.96 11.63
C PHE A 163 -9.21 4.30 12.16
N ASN A 164 -9.44 4.60 13.42
CA ASN A 164 -9.01 5.85 14.05
C ASN A 164 -7.48 6.00 14.18
N GLU A 165 -6.75 4.89 14.14
CA GLU A 165 -5.30 4.87 14.30
C GLU A 165 -4.57 4.89 12.97
N VAL A 166 -5.01 4.07 12.00
CA VAL A 166 -4.23 3.77 10.79
C VAL A 166 -4.84 4.31 9.51
N MET A 167 -6.13 4.67 9.47
CA MET A 167 -6.82 5.06 8.23
C MET A 167 -6.06 6.14 7.47
N GLN A 168 -5.74 7.27 8.10
CA GLN A 168 -5.06 8.39 7.42
C GLN A 168 -3.70 7.98 6.86
N THR A 169 -2.90 7.26 7.65
CA THR A 169 -1.56 6.81 7.24
C THR A 169 -1.65 5.80 6.10
N ALA A 170 -2.60 4.86 6.17
CA ALA A 170 -2.82 3.84 5.14
C ALA A 170 -3.33 4.45 3.83
N LEU A 171 -4.30 5.36 3.89
CA LEU A 171 -4.82 6.08 2.71
C LEU A 171 -3.74 6.96 2.07
N SER A 172 -2.94 7.67 2.88
CA SER A 172 -1.82 8.47 2.38
C SER A 172 -0.79 7.61 1.66
N ALA A 173 -0.41 6.45 2.21
CA ALA A 173 0.47 5.50 1.55
C ALA A 173 -0.15 4.94 0.27
N HIS A 174 -1.43 4.61 0.30
CA HIS A 174 -2.18 4.12 -0.86
C HIS A 174 -2.20 5.15 -2.00
N LYS A 175 -2.46 6.43 -1.70
CA LYS A 175 -2.39 7.53 -2.67
C LYS A 175 -1.00 7.61 -3.32
N GLN A 176 0.05 7.54 -2.53
CA GLN A 176 1.43 7.65 -3.03
C GLN A 176 1.84 6.47 -3.93
N ILE A 177 1.36 5.26 -3.65
CA ILE A 177 1.57 4.12 -4.55
C ILE A 177 0.81 4.34 -5.86
N LEU A 178 -0.46 4.76 -5.80
CA LEU A 178 -1.24 5.09 -7.01
C LEU A 178 -0.57 6.19 -7.84
N ASP A 179 0.00 7.20 -7.19
CA ASP A 179 0.76 8.27 -7.83
C ASP A 179 2.00 7.75 -8.56
N SER A 180 2.68 6.75 -8.02
CA SER A 180 3.79 6.09 -8.70
C SER A 180 3.35 5.21 -9.89
N CYS A 181 2.06 4.84 -9.95
CA CYS A 181 1.45 4.00 -10.98
C CYS A 181 0.61 4.80 -12.00
N ARG A 182 0.88 6.10 -12.20
CA ARG A 182 0.06 7.01 -13.05
C ARG A 182 -0.30 6.50 -14.43
N GLU A 183 0.62 5.81 -15.09
CA GLU A 183 0.45 5.31 -16.47
C GLU A 183 0.02 3.84 -16.51
N GLN A 184 -0.32 3.26 -15.35
CA GLN A 184 -0.52 1.83 -15.18
C GLN A 184 -1.96 1.52 -14.79
N LYS A 185 -2.37 0.28 -15.10
CA LYS A 185 -3.67 -0.32 -14.79
C LYS A 185 -4.17 -0.12 -13.34
N PRO A 186 -3.31 -0.15 -12.29
CA PRO A 186 -3.75 0.00 -10.90
C PRO A 186 -4.57 1.26 -10.62
N LEU A 187 -4.20 2.40 -11.21
CA LEU A 187 -4.89 3.66 -10.97
C LEU A 187 -6.35 3.62 -11.45
N LEU A 188 -6.56 3.14 -12.67
CA LEU A 188 -7.90 3.03 -13.26
C LEU A 188 -8.75 1.97 -12.54
N GLU A 189 -8.16 0.82 -12.18
CA GLU A 189 -8.86 -0.23 -11.43
C GLU A 189 -9.35 0.27 -10.07
N TRP A 190 -8.51 1.01 -9.34
CA TRP A 190 -8.90 1.56 -8.05
C TRP A 190 -9.93 2.68 -8.15
N LEU A 191 -9.86 3.54 -9.17
CA LEU A 191 -10.92 4.54 -9.41
C LEU A 191 -12.28 3.88 -9.69
N ASN A 192 -12.30 2.84 -10.53
CA ASN A 192 -13.51 2.06 -10.78
C ASN A 192 -14.02 1.37 -9.51
N ARG A 193 -13.11 0.88 -8.66
CA ARG A 193 -13.48 0.25 -7.39
C ARG A 193 -14.05 1.27 -6.41
N PHE A 194 -13.46 2.46 -6.30
CA PHE A 194 -14.03 3.55 -5.50
C PHE A 194 -15.43 3.89 -6.00
N SER A 195 -15.64 4.00 -7.33
CA SER A 195 -16.98 4.18 -7.90
C SER A 195 -17.96 3.11 -7.44
N ALA A 196 -17.56 1.83 -7.53
CA ALA A 196 -18.40 0.71 -7.18
C ALA A 196 -18.78 0.73 -5.69
N ILE A 197 -17.79 0.94 -4.81
CA ILE A 197 -18.03 1.06 -3.36
C ILE A 197 -19.00 2.20 -3.05
N LEU A 198 -18.82 3.35 -3.71
CA LEU A 198 -19.70 4.49 -3.51
C LEU A 198 -21.11 4.23 -4.01
N LYS A 199 -21.28 3.49 -5.12
CA LYS A 199 -22.59 3.11 -5.67
C LYS A 199 -23.33 2.07 -4.82
N GLU A 200 -22.61 1.13 -4.24
CA GLU A 200 -23.19 -0.01 -3.52
C GLU A 200 -23.56 0.32 -2.06
N ASP A 201 -23.13 1.48 -1.54
CA ASP A 201 -23.33 1.90 -0.13
C ASP A 201 -23.00 0.76 0.87
N SER A 202 -21.84 0.12 0.65
CA SER A 202 -21.53 -1.19 1.25
C SER A 202 -21.43 -1.12 2.78
N ASN A 203 -20.57 -0.25 3.32
CA ASN A 203 -20.50 0.10 4.74
C ASN A 203 -19.84 1.49 4.91
N ASP A 204 -20.13 2.14 6.04
CA ASP A 204 -19.73 3.52 6.31
C ASP A 204 -18.20 3.73 6.25
N TYR A 205 -17.40 2.73 6.63
CA TYR A 205 -15.94 2.82 6.60
C TYR A 205 -15.40 2.80 5.18
N ASP A 206 -15.87 1.86 4.36
CA ASP A 206 -15.49 1.75 2.95
C ASP A 206 -15.93 3.00 2.18
N VAL A 207 -17.15 3.52 2.42
CA VAL A 207 -17.67 4.74 1.79
C VAL A 207 -16.80 5.95 2.16
N VAL A 208 -16.51 6.16 3.44
CA VAL A 208 -15.68 7.30 3.88
C VAL A 208 -14.26 7.21 3.31
N CYS A 209 -13.64 6.04 3.34
CA CYS A 209 -12.33 5.83 2.73
C CYS A 209 -12.36 6.06 1.22
N ALA A 210 -13.40 5.59 0.53
CA ALA A 210 -13.54 5.71 -0.92
C ALA A 210 -13.71 7.16 -1.32
N CYS A 211 -14.54 7.92 -0.61
CA CYS A 211 -14.70 9.35 -0.85
C CYS A 211 -13.38 10.11 -0.67
N ARG A 212 -12.66 9.87 0.43
CA ARG A 212 -11.36 10.53 0.70
C ARG A 212 -10.34 10.19 -0.38
N GLN A 213 -10.18 8.90 -0.69
CA GLN A 213 -9.22 8.48 -1.71
C GLN A 213 -9.61 8.91 -3.11
N PHE A 214 -10.89 8.89 -3.46
CA PHE A 214 -11.35 9.36 -4.75
C PHE A 214 -10.97 10.82 -4.96
N TYR A 215 -11.31 11.68 -4.00
CA TYR A 215 -10.91 13.08 -3.99
C TYR A 215 -9.39 13.26 -4.14
N ASP A 216 -8.63 12.55 -3.30
CA ASP A 216 -7.18 12.65 -3.27
C ASP A 216 -6.51 12.16 -4.56
N VAL A 217 -6.99 11.06 -5.13
CA VAL A 217 -6.44 10.43 -6.34
C VAL A 217 -6.86 11.21 -7.58
N CYS A 218 -8.08 11.75 -7.65
CA CYS A 218 -8.51 12.64 -8.73
C CYS A 218 -7.64 13.91 -8.78
N SER A 219 -7.15 14.40 -7.64
CA SER A 219 -6.21 15.53 -7.61
C SER A 219 -4.84 15.22 -8.26
N LEU A 220 -4.49 13.93 -8.42
CA LEU A 220 -3.23 13.53 -9.04
C LEU A 220 -3.23 13.76 -10.55
N PHE A 221 -4.37 13.89 -11.24
CA PHE A 221 -4.41 14.10 -12.68
C PHE A 221 -4.09 15.57 -13.07
N PRO A 222 -2.96 15.86 -13.76
CA PRO A 222 -2.74 17.13 -14.45
C PRO A 222 -3.62 17.24 -15.71
N GLN A 223 -3.75 18.46 -16.24
CA GLN A 223 -4.50 18.78 -17.47
C GLN A 223 -3.84 18.06 -18.68
N TYR A 224 -4.36 16.90 -19.07
CA TYR A 224 -3.86 16.15 -20.24
C TYR A 224 -4.53 16.61 -21.56
N SER A 225 -4.16 16.02 -22.70
CA SER A 225 -4.63 16.42 -24.03
C SER A 225 -6.13 16.14 -24.28
N GLU A 226 -6.78 16.95 -25.12
CA GLU A 226 -8.24 17.01 -25.34
C GLU A 226 -8.95 15.65 -25.52
N ALA A 227 -8.38 14.70 -26.27
CA ALA A 227 -9.11 13.46 -26.61
C ALA A 227 -9.20 12.45 -25.45
N GLU A 228 -8.12 12.28 -24.68
CA GLU A 228 -8.13 11.44 -23.47
C GLU A 228 -8.85 12.16 -22.32
N VAL A 229 -8.72 13.49 -22.24
CA VAL A 229 -9.44 14.30 -21.27
C VAL A 229 -10.94 14.21 -21.43
N VAL A 230 -11.49 14.19 -22.65
CA VAL A 230 -12.94 14.09 -22.87
C VAL A 230 -13.50 12.73 -22.41
N SER A 231 -12.82 11.62 -22.70
CA SER A 231 -13.26 10.30 -22.22
C SER A 231 -13.12 10.17 -20.70
N GLN A 232 -12.04 10.71 -20.13
CA GLN A 232 -11.80 10.65 -18.70
C GLN A 232 -12.70 11.62 -17.92
N GLN A 233 -13.01 12.81 -18.48
CA GLN A 233 -13.95 13.79 -17.91
C GLN A 233 -15.36 13.26 -17.92
N ALA A 234 -15.83 12.65 -19.01
CA ALA A 234 -17.17 12.07 -19.03
C ALA A 234 -17.35 10.99 -17.94
N ILE A 235 -16.33 10.12 -17.76
CA ILE A 235 -16.32 9.10 -16.70
C ILE A 235 -16.21 9.75 -15.32
N ASN A 236 -15.37 10.78 -15.16
CA ASN A 236 -15.19 11.50 -13.91
C ASN A 236 -16.42 12.31 -13.51
N ASP A 237 -17.11 12.97 -14.44
CA ASP A 237 -18.31 13.79 -14.19
C ASP A 237 -19.48 12.90 -13.76
N ASP A 238 -19.69 11.77 -14.44
CA ASP A 238 -20.67 10.76 -14.01
C ASP A 238 -20.32 10.18 -12.63
N LEU A 239 -19.04 9.93 -12.35
CA LEU A 239 -18.60 9.47 -11.04
C LEU A 239 -18.76 10.54 -9.96
N ILE A 240 -18.40 11.78 -10.23
CA ILE A 240 -18.47 12.92 -9.30
C ILE A 240 -19.93 13.15 -8.91
N ASN A 241 -20.85 13.11 -9.88
CA ASN A 241 -22.28 13.25 -9.61
C ASN A 241 -22.83 12.10 -8.75
N VAL A 242 -22.39 10.86 -9.01
CA VAL A 242 -22.71 9.71 -8.16
C VAL A 242 -22.15 9.88 -6.74
N CYS A 243 -20.90 10.35 -6.62
CA CYS A 243 -20.27 10.64 -5.33
C CYS A 243 -21.05 11.71 -4.56
N ILE A 244 -21.41 12.83 -5.20
CA ILE A 244 -22.17 13.92 -4.57
C ILE A 244 -23.52 13.40 -4.08
N GLY A 245 -24.29 12.70 -4.92
CA GLY A 245 -25.61 12.17 -4.55
C GLY A 245 -25.55 11.19 -3.37
N ASN A 246 -24.53 10.32 -3.32
CA ASN A 246 -24.40 9.37 -2.22
C ASN A 246 -23.90 10.02 -0.93
N LEU A 247 -23.11 11.08 -1.03
CA LEU A 247 -22.69 11.87 0.12
C LEU A 247 -23.82 12.68 0.70
N GLU A 248 -24.67 13.26 -0.15
CA GLU A 248 -25.91 13.88 0.28
C GLU A 248 -26.80 12.86 1.00
N HIS A 249 -26.95 11.65 0.46
CA HIS A 249 -27.72 10.58 1.08
C HIS A 249 -27.14 10.12 2.43
N TYR A 250 -25.82 9.95 2.51
CA TYR A 250 -25.12 9.62 3.76
C TYR A 250 -25.29 10.72 4.82
N MET A 251 -25.11 11.99 4.44
CA MET A 251 -25.29 13.14 5.33
C MET A 251 -26.75 13.27 5.81
N GLN A 252 -27.73 12.98 4.95
CA GLN A 252 -29.14 12.94 5.32
C GLN A 252 -29.42 11.83 6.35
N ARG A 253 -28.82 10.64 6.16
CA ARG A 253 -28.92 9.52 7.11
C ARG A 253 -28.27 9.83 8.45
N PHE A 254 -27.13 10.51 8.47
CA PHE A 254 -26.42 10.92 9.68
C PHE A 254 -27.17 12.02 10.46
N ASN A 255 -27.81 12.95 9.75
CA ASN A 255 -28.59 14.03 10.36
C ASN A 255 -30.04 13.64 10.71
N ALA A 256 -30.47 12.42 10.38
CA ALA A 256 -31.76 11.90 10.78
C ALA A 256 -31.76 11.67 12.32
N PRO A 257 -32.68 12.30 13.08
CA PRO A 257 -32.70 12.14 14.53
C PRO A 257 -33.01 10.69 14.92
N LEU A 258 -32.22 10.13 15.86
CA LEU A 258 -32.43 8.82 16.49
C LEU A 258 -33.76 8.79 17.26
N LEU A 259 -34.86 8.57 16.55
CA LEU A 259 -36.16 8.24 17.12
C LEU A 259 -36.80 7.16 16.25
N SER A 260 -36.95 5.97 16.81
CA SER A 260 -37.92 4.99 16.33
C SER A 260 -39.09 4.95 17.33
N PRO A 261 -40.25 4.32 17.04
CA PRO A 261 -40.72 3.72 15.78
C PRO A 261 -42.17 4.16 15.44
N THR A 262 -42.50 4.57 14.20
CA THR A 262 -43.85 4.38 13.62
C THR A 262 -43.99 4.96 12.21
N SER A 263 -44.76 4.23 11.40
CA SER A 263 -45.57 4.63 10.24
C SER A 263 -44.90 5.04 8.91
N SER A 264 -44.92 4.05 7.99
CA SER A 264 -45.49 4.10 6.63
C SER A 264 -44.75 4.84 5.50
N PRO A 265 -44.91 4.34 4.25
CA PRO A 265 -43.94 4.48 3.17
C PRO A 265 -44.06 5.84 2.48
N LEU A 266 -42.94 6.52 2.30
CA LEU A 266 -42.89 7.76 1.55
C LEU A 266 -42.42 7.50 0.11
N ASP A 267 -43.22 8.07 -0.79
CA ASP A 267 -43.18 7.99 -2.24
C ASP A 267 -41.80 8.21 -2.85
N LEU A 268 -41.40 7.27 -3.70
CA LEU A 268 -40.37 7.42 -4.73
C LEU A 268 -40.92 8.21 -5.92
N THR A 269 -41.25 9.49 -5.75
CA THR A 269 -41.56 10.37 -6.90
C THR A 269 -41.15 11.82 -6.63
N SER A 270 -39.88 12.14 -6.84
CA SER A 270 -39.45 13.46 -7.34
C SER A 270 -37.93 13.50 -7.49
N SER A 271 -37.44 13.29 -8.71
CA SER A 271 -36.12 13.78 -9.11
C SER A 271 -36.12 15.30 -9.05
N PRO A 272 -35.15 15.97 -8.41
CA PRO A 272 -35.02 17.41 -8.50
C PRO A 272 -34.23 17.80 -9.75
N SER A 273 -34.88 18.63 -10.57
CA SER A 273 -34.49 19.17 -11.86
C SER A 273 -33.48 20.32 -11.76
N TRP A 274 -32.24 20.06 -11.35
CA TRP A 274 -31.21 21.11 -11.31
C TRP A 274 -29.97 20.85 -12.20
N PHE A 275 -29.99 19.83 -13.07
CA PHE A 275 -28.85 19.52 -13.93
C PHE A 275 -29.18 19.74 -15.41
N ASP A 276 -28.59 20.79 -15.99
CA ASP A 276 -28.58 21.07 -17.42
C ASP A 276 -27.17 20.76 -17.95
N PRO A 277 -27.00 19.77 -18.85
CA PRO A 277 -25.69 19.34 -19.36
C PRO A 277 -24.96 20.38 -20.23
N GLU A 278 -25.58 21.50 -20.60
CA GLU A 278 -24.98 22.53 -21.46
C GLU A 278 -24.13 23.59 -20.72
N GLU A 279 -24.15 23.63 -19.38
CA GLU A 279 -23.47 24.64 -18.54
C GLU A 279 -22.23 24.10 -17.80
N ASN A 280 -21.50 23.16 -18.41
CA ASN A 280 -20.41 22.46 -17.74
C ASN A 280 -19.04 23.11 -18.01
N GLU A 281 -18.70 24.13 -17.20
CA GLU A 281 -17.31 24.54 -16.98
C GLU A 281 -16.97 24.45 -15.48
N LEU A 282 -16.07 23.51 -15.15
CA LEU A 282 -15.21 23.50 -13.96
C LEU A 282 -15.86 23.16 -12.60
N LEU A 283 -16.26 21.90 -12.41
CA LEU A 283 -16.31 21.29 -11.06
C LEU A 283 -14.89 20.93 -10.57
N ARG A 284 -14.07 21.95 -10.29
CA ARG A 284 -12.96 21.82 -9.32
C ARG A 284 -13.34 22.50 -8.01
N GLU A 285 -13.76 23.76 -8.00
CA GLU A 285 -13.82 24.53 -6.75
C GLU A 285 -15.03 24.23 -5.83
N TYR A 286 -16.21 23.90 -6.37
CA TYR A 286 -17.40 23.63 -5.54
C TYR A 286 -17.43 22.24 -4.92
N ALA A 287 -17.01 21.20 -5.67
CA ALA A 287 -16.82 19.87 -5.11
C ALA A 287 -15.67 19.89 -4.07
N LEU A 288 -14.56 20.58 -4.36
CA LEU A 288 -13.48 20.83 -3.39
C LEU A 288 -14.02 21.43 -2.09
N ALA A 289 -14.73 22.57 -2.18
CA ALA A 289 -15.30 23.23 -1.02
C ALA A 289 -16.32 22.35 -0.29
N PHE A 290 -17.18 21.62 -0.99
CA PHE A 290 -18.15 20.71 -0.39
C PHE A 290 -17.47 19.55 0.35
N PHE A 291 -16.50 18.87 -0.25
CA PHE A 291 -15.76 17.76 0.37
C PHE A 291 -14.91 18.23 1.55
N GLU A 292 -14.20 19.36 1.41
CA GLU A 292 -13.41 19.96 2.49
C GLU A 292 -14.28 20.42 3.66
N GLN A 293 -15.46 20.98 3.37
CA GLN A 293 -16.35 21.49 4.41
C GLN A 293 -17.15 20.40 5.10
N ASN A 294 -17.50 19.32 4.41
CA ASN A 294 -18.46 18.33 4.92
C ASN A 294 -17.86 16.95 5.23
N ILE A 295 -16.79 16.52 4.55
CA ILE A 295 -16.27 15.13 4.67
C ILE A 295 -14.93 15.07 5.35
N LEU A 296 -13.99 15.94 4.97
CA LEU A 296 -12.67 15.96 5.60
C LEU A 296 -12.74 16.33 7.09
N LYS A 297 -13.78 17.09 7.49
CA LYS A 297 -14.08 17.48 8.88
C LYS A 297 -14.79 16.41 9.71
N ILE A 298 -15.25 15.31 9.11
CA ILE A 298 -15.86 14.21 9.88
C ILE A 298 -14.75 13.56 10.71
N GLU A 299 -14.82 13.76 12.03
CA GLU A 299 -13.91 13.12 12.97
C GLU A 299 -14.07 11.60 12.87
N PRO A 300 -13.00 10.83 12.62
CA PRO A 300 -13.06 9.37 12.48
C PRO A 300 -13.79 8.66 13.64
N GLN A 301 -13.75 9.25 14.84
CA GLN A 301 -14.41 8.74 16.05
C GLN A 301 -15.94 8.71 15.93
N ARG A 302 -16.54 9.63 15.16
CA ARG A 302 -17.99 9.70 14.91
C ARG A 302 -18.48 8.60 13.96
N LEU A 303 -17.57 7.92 13.29
CA LEU A 303 -17.82 6.81 12.36
C LEU A 303 -17.64 5.44 13.04
N THR A 304 -17.41 5.40 14.36
CA THR A 304 -17.31 4.13 15.09
C THR A 304 -18.69 3.64 15.54
N PRO A 305 -19.00 2.33 15.45
CA PRO A 305 -20.29 1.77 15.89
C PRO A 305 -20.54 1.90 17.39
N ALA A 306 -19.55 2.33 18.18
CA ALA A 306 -19.72 2.70 19.59
C ALA A 306 -20.43 4.06 19.79
N VAL A 307 -20.40 4.94 18.78
CA VAL A 307 -21.01 6.28 18.80
C VAL A 307 -22.31 6.33 18.00
N MET A 308 -22.58 5.32 17.16
CA MET A 308 -23.84 5.15 16.39
C MET A 308 -24.97 4.44 17.16
N LYS A 309 -24.92 4.40 18.49
CA LYS A 309 -25.99 3.84 19.34
C LYS A 309 -26.78 4.93 20.04
#